data_AF-A0A5N1K3R8-F1
#
_entry.id   AF-A0A5N1K3R8-F1
#
_cell.length_a   1.000
_cell.length_b   1.000
_cell.length_c   1.000
_cell.angle_alpha   90.00
_cell.angle_beta   90.00
_cell.angle_gamma   90.00
#
_symmetry.space_group_name_H-M   'P 1'
#
loop_
_entity.id
_entity.type
_entity.pdbx_description
1 polymer ?
#
loop_
_entity_poly.entity_id
_entity_poly.type
_entity_poly.pdbx_seq_one_letter_code
_entity_poly.pdbx_strand_id
1 'polypeptide(L)'
;MEANTEYARACLLDSLRRGEAPIASHLLHTQVLDDMQPNERSLGVEAGLAWFRVATKCVVYTDRGISGGMKLGIDRAGLRGLAVEYRSIKNRAAA
;
A
#
# COMPACT_ATOMS: atom_id res chain seq x y z
N MET A 1 13.25 -10.48 -1.63
CA MET A 1 13.03 -9.02 -1.80
C MET A 1 12.40 -8.68 -3.14
N GLU A 2 12.92 -9.20 -4.26
CA GLU A 2 12.39 -8.91 -5.60
C GLU A 2 10.93 -9.29 -5.79
N ALA A 3 10.52 -10.48 -5.32
CA ALA A 3 9.13 -10.94 -5.45
C ALA A 3 8.11 -9.98 -4.80
N ASN A 4 8.46 -9.30 -3.70
CA ASN A 4 7.57 -8.34 -3.04
C ASN A 4 7.47 -7.04 -3.83
N THR A 5 8.60 -6.56 -4.34
CA THR A 5 8.66 -5.38 -5.21
C THR A 5 7.89 -5.60 -6.51
N GLU A 6 8.04 -6.75 -7.15
CA GLU A 6 7.32 -7.13 -8.38
C GLU A 6 5.80 -7.16 -8.14
N TYR A 7 5.37 -7.81 -7.06
CA TYR A 7 3.95 -7.85 -6.72
C TYR A 7 3.38 -6.46 -6.36
N ALA A 8 4.13 -5.64 -5.63
CA ALA A 8 3.74 -4.26 -5.36
C ALA A 8 3.60 -3.43 -6.64
N ARG A 9 4.49 -3.62 -7.62
CA ARG A 9 4.38 -3.00 -8.96
C ARG A 9 3.15 -3.49 -9.71
N ALA A 10 2.82 -4.78 -9.63
CA ALA A 10 1.60 -5.32 -10.25
C ALA A 10 0.32 -4.74 -9.61
N CYS A 11 0.30 -4.60 -8.28
CA CYS A 11 -0.79 -3.93 -7.56
C CYS A 11 -0.91 -2.45 -7.95
N LEU A 12 0.21 -1.73 -8.03
CA LEU A 12 0.27 -0.35 -8.47
C LEU A 12 -0.29 -0.20 -9.90
N LEU A 13 0.13 -1.07 -10.81
CA LEU A 13 -0.36 -1.10 -12.20
C LEU A 13 -1.86 -1.42 -12.26
N ASP A 14 -2.37 -2.34 -11.45
CA ASP A 14 -3.81 -2.64 -11.37
C ASP A 14 -4.63 -1.41 -10.96
N SER A 15 -4.18 -0.67 -9.95
CA SER A 15 -4.82 0.58 -9.51
C SER A 15 -4.76 1.68 -10.58
N LEU A 16 -3.60 1.89 -11.21
CA LEU A 16 -3.45 2.85 -12.32
C LEU A 16 -4.37 2.51 -13.51
N ARG A 17 -4.49 1.23 -13.87
CA ARG A 17 -5.40 0.77 -14.94
C ARG A 17 -6.88 0.95 -14.63
N ARG A 18 -7.24 1.22 -13.36
CA ARG A 18 -8.60 1.58 -12.94
C ARG A 18 -8.85 3.09 -12.98
N GLY A 19 -7.89 3.89 -13.47
CA GLY A 19 -7.98 5.35 -13.51
C GLY A 19 -7.73 6.01 -12.15
N GLU A 20 -7.08 5.30 -11.23
CA GLU A 20 -6.80 5.80 -9.89
C GLU A 20 -5.41 6.45 -9.83
N ALA A 21 -5.18 7.29 -8.81
CA ALA A 21 -3.89 7.91 -8.52
C ALA A 21 -3.33 7.36 -7.18
N PRO A 22 -2.86 6.10 -7.15
CA PRO A 22 -2.34 5.47 -5.93
C PRO A 22 -0.99 6.04 -5.49
N ILE A 23 -0.79 6.13 -4.17
CA ILE A 23 0.54 6.31 -3.56
C ILE A 23 1.01 4.97 -2.98
N ALA A 24 1.97 4.34 -3.64
CA ALA A 24 2.58 3.10 -3.16
C ALA A 24 3.81 3.42 -2.29
N SER A 25 3.60 4.02 -1.11
CA SER A 25 4.69 4.46 -0.21
C SER A 25 5.69 3.35 0.13
N HIS A 26 5.22 2.12 0.33
CA HIS A 26 6.08 0.95 0.61
C HIS A 26 6.97 0.52 -0.56
N LEU A 27 6.65 0.94 -1.79
CA LEU A 27 7.48 0.77 -2.97
C LEU A 27 8.40 1.98 -3.21
N LEU A 28 7.95 3.19 -2.86
CA LEU A 28 8.66 4.44 -3.12
C LEU A 28 9.67 4.78 -2.02
N HIS A 29 9.23 4.88 -0.77
CA HIS A 29 10.04 5.39 0.33
C HIS A 29 11.24 4.48 0.63
N THR A 30 11.09 3.17 0.46
CA THR A 30 12.15 2.16 0.66
C THR A 30 13.31 2.27 -0.34
N GLN A 31 13.20 3.11 -1.38
CA GLN A 31 14.30 3.39 -2.32
C GLN A 31 15.24 4.49 -1.80
N VAL A 32 14.82 5.23 -0.78
CA VAL A 32 15.57 6.37 -0.23
C VAL A 32 15.68 6.33 1.30
N LEU A 33 14.95 5.42 1.96
CA LEU A 33 14.98 5.16 3.40
C LEU A 33 15.40 3.71 3.67
N ASP A 34 16.18 3.51 4.72
CA ASP A 34 16.62 2.23 5.24
C ASP A 34 15.64 1.72 6.31
N ASP A 35 14.87 0.69 5.96
CA ASP A 35 13.86 0.09 6.86
C ASP A 35 14.47 -0.63 8.08
N MET A 36 15.79 -0.87 8.08
CA MET A 36 16.53 -1.41 9.23
C MET A 36 16.87 -0.33 10.26
N GLN A 37 16.80 0.95 9.88
CA GLN A 37 17.00 2.08 10.78
C GLN A 37 15.67 2.54 11.38
N PRO A 38 15.47 2.45 12.71
CA PRO A 38 14.15 2.68 13.32
C PRO A 38 13.54 4.06 13.06
N ASN A 39 14.38 5.11 13.00
CA ASN A 39 13.97 6.48 12.69
C ASN A 39 13.51 6.63 11.23
N GLU A 40 14.25 6.06 10.27
CA GLU A 40 13.90 6.11 8.85
C GLU A 40 12.66 5.26 8.54
N ARG A 41 12.56 4.07 9.14
CA ARG A 41 11.34 3.26 9.10
C ARG A 41 10.13 4.02 9.61
N SER A 42 10.25 4.69 10.76
CA SER A 42 9.16 5.49 11.33
C SER A 42 8.78 6.65 10.41
N LEU A 43 9.77 7.35 9.83
CA LEU A 43 9.55 8.41 8.86
C LEU A 43 8.77 7.90 7.63
N GLY A 44 9.18 6.75 7.07
CA GLY A 44 8.54 6.15 5.92
C GLY A 44 7.08 5.75 6.17
N VAL A 45 6.79 5.18 7.35
CA VAL A 45 5.43 4.81 7.78
C VAL A 45 4.55 6.04 7.96
N GLU A 46 5.00 7.04 8.72
CA GLU A 46 4.22 8.26 8.98
C GLU A 46 3.98 9.07 7.71
N ALA A 47 4.98 9.17 6.83
CA ALA A 47 4.82 9.81 5.52
C ALA A 47 3.78 9.08 4.65
N GLY A 48 3.75 7.74 4.68
CA GLY A 48 2.72 6.95 3.99
C GLY A 48 1.31 7.18 4.56
N LEU A 49 1.18 7.17 5.89
CA LEU A 49 -0.11 7.40 6.57
C LEU A 49 -0.62 8.83 6.41
N ALA A 50 0.27 9.81 6.24
CA ALA A 50 -0.10 11.20 6.02
C ALA A 50 -0.97 11.40 4.77
N TRP A 51 -0.81 10.56 3.75
CA TRP A 51 -1.63 10.59 2.53
C TRP A 51 -3.10 10.25 2.77
N PHE A 52 -3.44 9.55 3.87
CA PHE A 52 -4.83 9.23 4.17
C PHE A 52 -5.70 10.46 4.40
N ARG A 53 -5.10 11.64 4.63
CA ARG A 53 -5.83 12.91 4.73
C ARG A 53 -6.46 13.38 3.42
N VAL A 54 -5.90 12.95 2.29
CA VAL A 54 -6.31 13.40 0.94
C VAL A 54 -6.73 12.25 0.04
N ALA A 55 -6.53 11.00 0.48
CA ALA A 55 -6.95 9.83 -0.25
C ALA A 55 -8.49 9.68 -0.22
N THR A 56 -9.04 9.15 -1.32
CA THR A 56 -10.48 8.78 -1.39
C THR A 56 -10.74 7.38 -0.84
N LYS A 57 -9.73 6.50 -0.85
CA LYS A 57 -9.79 5.15 -0.29
C LYS A 57 -8.41 4.57 0.02
N CYS A 58 -8.38 3.60 0.92
CA CYS A 58 -7.25 2.72 1.19
C CYS A 58 -7.51 1.38 0.47
N VAL A 59 -6.66 1.04 -0.49
CA VAL A 59 -6.77 -0.23 -1.24
C VAL A 59 -5.79 -1.25 -0.68
N VAL A 60 -6.28 -2.45 -0.36
CA VAL A 60 -5.50 -3.53 0.26
C VAL A 60 -5.51 -4.76 -0.65
N TYR A 61 -4.37 -5.08 -1.24
CA TYR A 61 -4.22 -6.30 -2.05
C TYR A 61 -3.91 -7.52 -1.18
N THR A 62 -4.75 -8.56 -1.23
CA THR A 62 -4.74 -9.68 -0.28
C THR A 62 -4.14 -10.98 -0.81
N ASP A 63 -3.64 -11.01 -2.06
CA ASP A 63 -3.16 -12.26 -2.70
C ASP A 63 -2.00 -12.96 -1.97
N ARG A 64 -1.34 -12.25 -1.05
CA ARG A 64 -0.21 -12.73 -0.22
C ARG A 64 -0.49 -12.61 1.29
N GLY A 65 -1.76 -12.51 1.67
CA GLY A 65 -2.18 -12.28 3.05
C GLY A 65 -2.04 -10.82 3.49
N ILE A 66 -2.36 -10.56 4.76
CA ILE A 66 -2.31 -9.24 5.38
C ILE A 66 -1.23 -9.27 6.46
N SER A 67 -0.18 -8.47 6.29
CA SER A 67 0.89 -8.34 7.29
C SER A 67 0.47 -7.48 8.48
N GLY A 68 1.23 -7.54 9.58
CA GLY A 68 1.02 -6.65 10.73
C GLY A 68 1.08 -5.16 10.36
N GLY A 69 1.98 -4.77 9.44
CA GLY A 69 2.07 -3.39 8.93
C GLY A 69 0.85 -3.00 8.11
N MET A 70 0.31 -3.91 7.30
CA MET A 70 -0.94 -3.67 6.57
C MET A 70 -2.12 -3.52 7.53
N LYS A 71 -2.20 -4.34 8.59
CA LYS A 71 -3.25 -4.23 9.62
C LYS A 71 -3.24 -2.85 10.28
N LEU A 72 -2.06 -2.33 10.64
CA LEU A 72 -1.92 -0.96 11.15
C LEU A 72 -2.47 0.08 10.16
N GLY A 73 -2.15 -0.06 8.87
CA GLY A 73 -2.69 0.80 7.81
C GLY A 73 -4.22 0.74 7.70
N ILE A 74 -4.79 -0.47 7.75
CA ILE A 74 -6.25 -0.70 7.71
C ILE A 74 -6.93 -0.05 8.92
N ASP A 75 -6.41 -0.30 10.13
CA ASP A 75 -6.95 0.26 11.37
C ASP A 75 -6.90 1.79 11.34
N ARG A 76 -5.79 2.37 10.86
CA ARG A 76 -5.63 3.82 10.68
C ARG A 76 -6.59 4.40 9.63
N ALA A 77 -6.88 3.67 8.55
CA ALA A 77 -7.88 4.10 7.58
C ALA A 77 -9.28 4.12 8.21
N GLY A 78 -9.64 3.07 8.97
CA GLY A 78 -10.89 2.99 9.71
C GLY A 78 -11.09 4.12 10.72
N LEU A 79 -10.05 4.44 11.52
CA LEU A 79 -10.08 5.57 12.46
C LEU A 79 -10.31 6.94 11.79
N ARG A 80 -10.03 7.06 10.49
CA ARG A 80 -10.24 8.29 9.72
C ARG A 80 -11.53 8.27 8.89
N GLY A 81 -12.31 7.19 8.95
CA GLY A 81 -13.48 7.00 8.09
C GLY A 81 -13.12 6.85 6.60
N LEU A 82 -11.87 6.52 6.29
CA LEU A 82 -11.43 6.30 4.91
C LEU A 82 -11.94 4.95 4.41
N ALA A 83 -12.59 4.94 3.24
CA ALA A 83 -13.10 3.70 2.66
C ALA A 83 -11.95 2.70 2.45
N VAL A 84 -12.10 1.47 2.96
CA VAL A 84 -11.13 0.38 2.77
C VAL A 84 -11.67 -0.59 1.73
N GLU A 85 -10.92 -0.80 0.65
CA GLU A 85 -11.28 -1.70 -0.44
C GLU A 85 -10.27 -2.85 -0.53
N TYR A 86 -10.73 -4.08 -0.41
CA TYR A 86 -9.89 -5.27 -0.54
C TYR A 86 -9.88 -5.78 -1.98
N ARG A 87 -8.70 -6.09 -2.51
CA ARG A 87 -8.51 -6.52 -3.91
C ARG A 87 -7.63 -7.76 -4.02
N SER A 88 -7.78 -8.46 -5.14
CA SER A 88 -6.92 -9.53 -5.57
C SER A 88 -6.60 -9.36 -7.06
N ILE A 89 -5.35 -9.57 -7.46
CA ILE A 89 -4.92 -9.57 -8.87
C ILE A 89 -4.78 -10.97 -9.46
N LYS A 90 -4.75 -12.03 -8.64
CA LYS A 90 -4.70 -13.43 -9.13
C LYS A 90 -6.00 -13.88 -9.82
N ASN A 91 -7.14 -13.29 -9.46
CA ASN A 91 -8.44 -13.64 -10.03
C ASN A 91 -8.85 -12.81 -11.26
N ARG A 92 -7.96 -11.97 -11.81
CA ARG A 92 -8.15 -11.40 -13.14
C ARG A 92 -7.72 -12.43 -14.18
N ALA A 93 -8.60 -13.41 -14.43
CA ALA A 93 -8.60 -14.07 -15.73
C ALA A 93 -8.68 -12.97 -16.82
N ALA A 94 -7.92 -13.17 -17.90
CA ALA A 94 -7.63 -12.22 -18.96
C ALA A 94 -8.82 -11.29 -19.29
N ALA A 95 -8.56 -9.98 -19.24
CA ALA A 95 -9.37 -8.95 -19.85
C ALA A 95 -8.49 -8.16 -20.80
#